data_AF-A0AAJ4ZPI2-F1
#
_entry.id   AF-A0AAJ4ZPI2-F1
#
_cell.length_a   1.000
_cell.length_b   1.000
_cell.length_c   1.000
_cell.angle_alpha   90.00
_cell.angle_beta   90.00
_cell.angle_gamma   90.00
#
_symmetry.space_group_name_H-M   'P 1'
#
loop_
_entity.id
_entity.type
_entity.pdbx_description
1 polymer ?
#
loop_
_entity_poly.entity_id
_entity_poly.type
_entity_poly.pdbx_seq_one_letter_code
_entity_poly.pdbx_strand_id
1 'polypeptide(L)'
;MTQARRARKARAHVGHVLRLTAALAAVVTTTAHAEPPSLATRRAAVESTLARASSCQHLGDYYWEIGDAGGVLMHGQHGQRIGADKTVRLASASKWVFGAYVVERAQGKLTKAEIDALTMRSGYDGLNPLQCNRNDTVQSCFDRGRNSTFTPGHVGRFSYNGGHDQKLLIDLGFGRADAAALTDELDRQLANTPGLRDAGLPLGIRYLAPEPAGGMIGTPAAYGQFLRRLIRGEYRLGRMLGQHAVCTEPGTCPTAVSTPASLPWHYALNYWIEDHPGGDGAFSSAGAFGFYPWITADKRHYGMLVRETLAPRAYVRSTACGALMRRAFAEGRPQHPPADTSANTEPAD
;
A
#
# COMPACT_ATOMS: atom_id res chain seq x y z
N MET A 1 35.95 -2.83 -83.85
CA MET A 1 36.51 -3.96 -84.61
C MET A 1 37.15 -4.94 -83.62
N THR A 2 36.67 -6.18 -83.62
CA THR A 2 37.36 -7.46 -83.31
C THR A 2 38.20 -7.56 -82.03
N GLN A 3 37.76 -8.37 -81.04
CA GLN A 3 38.22 -9.77 -80.80
C GLN A 3 39.75 -9.87 -80.59
N ALA A 4 40.30 -10.56 -79.60
CA ALA A 4 40.06 -11.94 -79.20
C ALA A 4 40.92 -12.24 -77.94
N ARG A 5 40.43 -13.04 -76.97
CA ARG A 5 40.70 -14.48 -76.76
C ARG A 5 41.94 -14.86 -75.93
N ARG A 6 41.64 -15.73 -74.94
CA ARG A 6 42.35 -16.95 -74.46
C ARG A 6 43.64 -16.73 -73.66
N ALA A 7 43.64 -17.01 -72.36
CA ALA A 7 43.66 -18.33 -71.69
C ALA A 7 45.02 -19.03 -71.72
N ARG A 8 45.61 -19.27 -70.53
CA ARG A 8 46.26 -20.54 -70.15
C ARG A 8 46.50 -20.61 -68.65
N LYS A 9 46.21 -21.80 -68.10
CA LYS A 9 46.33 -22.23 -66.71
C LYS A 9 47.79 -22.53 -66.34
N ALA A 10 48.16 -22.30 -65.09
CA ALA A 10 49.26 -22.97 -64.41
C ALA A 10 48.74 -23.66 -63.13
N ARG A 11 48.96 -24.98 -63.06
CA ARG A 11 49.02 -25.82 -61.84
C ARG A 11 50.50 -25.82 -61.41
N ALA A 12 50.94 -26.02 -60.18
CA ALA A 12 50.39 -26.44 -58.90
C ALA A 12 51.45 -26.10 -57.83
N HIS A 13 51.09 -25.96 -56.56
CA HIS A 13 51.88 -26.49 -55.45
C HIS A 13 50.97 -26.77 -54.25
N VAL A 14 51.03 -28.01 -53.79
CA VAL A 14 50.37 -28.56 -52.62
C VAL A 14 51.17 -28.16 -51.39
N GLY A 15 50.54 -27.45 -50.47
CA GLY A 15 51.05 -27.19 -49.13
C GLY A 15 49.99 -27.61 -48.11
N HIS A 16 50.35 -28.50 -47.19
CA HIS A 16 49.49 -29.02 -46.14
C HIS A 16 48.91 -27.91 -45.27
N VAL A 17 47.58 -27.77 -45.26
CA VAL A 17 46.86 -27.01 -44.24
C VAL A 17 46.34 -27.99 -43.20
N LEU A 18 46.97 -27.96 -42.03
CA LEU A 18 46.53 -28.63 -40.81
C LEU A 18 45.16 -28.06 -40.42
N ARG A 19 44.09 -28.84 -40.61
CA ARG A 19 42.74 -28.48 -40.14
C ARG A 19 42.66 -28.74 -38.63
N LEU A 20 42.90 -27.71 -37.82
CA LEU A 20 42.43 -27.70 -36.43
C LEU A 20 40.90 -27.56 -36.42
N THR A 21 40.20 -28.67 -36.25
CA THR A 21 38.80 -28.66 -35.81
C THR A 21 38.77 -28.32 -34.32
N ALA A 22 38.59 -27.05 -33.99
CA ALA A 22 38.23 -26.63 -32.63
C ALA A 22 36.77 -27.02 -32.37
N ALA A 23 36.55 -28.06 -31.57
CA ALA A 23 35.23 -28.34 -31.01
C ALA A 23 34.91 -27.26 -29.97
N LEU A 24 34.11 -26.26 -30.34
CA LEU A 24 33.46 -25.40 -29.35
C LEU A 24 32.41 -26.24 -28.62
N ALA A 25 32.77 -26.76 -27.45
CA ALA A 25 31.78 -27.18 -26.47
C ALA A 25 31.08 -25.90 -25.96
N ALA A 26 29.86 -25.67 -26.42
CA ALA A 26 28.99 -24.65 -25.82
C ALA A 26 28.71 -25.07 -24.37
N VAL A 27 29.43 -24.48 -23.42
CA VAL A 27 29.06 -24.54 -22.01
C VAL A 27 27.77 -23.76 -21.87
N VAL A 28 26.63 -24.46 -21.91
CA VAL A 28 25.35 -23.92 -21.47
C VAL A 28 25.47 -23.75 -19.96
N THR A 29 25.82 -22.56 -19.51
CA THR A 29 25.63 -22.17 -18.11
C THR A 29 24.13 -22.09 -17.86
N THR A 30 23.55 -23.19 -17.37
CA THR A 30 22.23 -23.13 -16.75
C THR A 30 22.38 -22.24 -15.51
N THR A 31 22.00 -20.98 -15.62
CA THR A 31 21.73 -20.16 -14.44
C THR A 31 20.57 -20.83 -13.72
N ALA A 32 20.90 -21.59 -12.67
CA ALA A 32 19.91 -22.13 -11.75
C ALA A 32 19.16 -20.94 -11.15
N HIS A 33 17.98 -20.65 -11.71
CA HIS A 33 17.07 -19.70 -11.11
C HIS A 33 16.64 -20.36 -9.80
N ALA A 34 17.08 -19.80 -8.67
CA ALA A 34 16.61 -20.25 -7.37
C ALA A 34 15.08 -20.21 -7.37
N GLU A 35 14.46 -21.36 -7.06
CA GLU A 35 13.01 -21.45 -6.99
C GLU A 35 12.49 -20.42 -5.98
N PRO A 36 11.39 -19.69 -6.29
CA PRO A 36 10.81 -18.75 -5.34
C PRO A 36 10.49 -19.46 -4.01
N PRO A 37 10.67 -18.79 -2.85
CA PRO A 37 10.38 -19.41 -1.56
C PRO A 37 8.95 -19.96 -1.48
N SER A 38 8.82 -21.19 -0.99
CA SER A 38 7.52 -21.82 -0.75
C SER A 38 6.68 -21.00 0.24
N LEU A 39 5.34 -21.15 0.21
CA LEU A 39 4.46 -20.49 1.19
C LEU A 39 4.80 -20.88 2.64
N ALA A 40 5.22 -22.12 2.88
CA ALA A 40 5.66 -22.58 4.20
C ALA A 40 6.93 -21.84 4.66
N THR A 41 7.92 -21.68 3.78
CA THR A 41 9.14 -20.89 4.04
C THR A 41 8.81 -19.44 4.34
N ARG A 42 7.93 -18.82 3.54
CA ARG A 42 7.47 -17.44 3.75
C ARG A 42 6.75 -17.26 5.07
N ARG A 43 5.86 -18.19 5.44
CA ARG A 43 5.16 -18.19 6.73
C ARG A 43 6.15 -18.22 7.89
N ALA A 44 7.08 -19.17 7.89
CA ALA A 44 8.09 -19.29 8.94
C ALA A 44 8.94 -18.03 9.08
N ALA A 45 9.30 -17.40 7.95
CA ALA A 45 10.02 -16.13 7.94
C ALA A 45 9.22 -14.97 8.55
N VAL A 46 7.94 -14.84 8.18
CA VAL A 46 7.05 -13.81 8.73
C VAL A 46 6.83 -14.01 10.23
N GLU A 47 6.55 -15.23 10.66
CA GLU A 47 6.33 -15.55 12.08
C GLU A 47 7.59 -15.32 12.92
N SER A 48 8.77 -15.71 12.43
CA SER A 48 10.05 -15.40 13.11
C SER A 48 10.31 -13.89 13.19
N THR A 49 9.98 -13.15 12.14
CA THR A 49 10.09 -11.68 12.11
C THR A 49 9.18 -11.04 13.15
N LEU A 50 7.90 -11.43 13.17
CA LEU A 50 6.92 -10.96 14.15
C LEU A 50 7.35 -11.25 15.59
N ALA A 51 7.97 -12.40 15.84
CA ALA A 51 8.41 -12.80 17.17
C ALA A 51 9.68 -12.08 17.65
N ARG A 52 10.60 -11.74 16.75
CA ARG A 52 11.98 -11.37 17.13
C ARG A 52 12.44 -9.99 16.67
N ALA A 53 11.85 -9.42 15.63
CA ALA A 53 12.24 -8.09 15.18
C ALA A 53 11.82 -7.04 16.22
N SER A 54 12.73 -6.17 16.63
CA SER A 54 12.47 -5.14 17.65
C SER A 54 11.28 -4.25 17.28
N SER A 55 11.11 -3.90 16.00
CA SER A 55 9.96 -3.12 15.50
C SER A 55 8.61 -3.85 15.63
N CYS A 56 8.62 -5.19 15.74
CA CYS A 56 7.43 -6.03 15.93
C CYS A 56 7.17 -6.41 17.39
N GLN A 57 8.09 -6.06 18.30
CA GLN A 57 7.92 -6.29 19.72
C GLN A 57 7.03 -5.20 20.34
N HIS A 58 6.39 -5.53 21.47
CA HIS A 58 5.51 -4.63 22.23
C HIS A 58 4.32 -4.06 21.41
N LEU A 59 3.82 -4.84 20.44
CA LEU A 59 2.62 -4.48 19.70
C LEU A 59 1.32 -4.72 20.51
N GLY A 60 1.35 -5.49 21.60
CA GLY A 60 0.14 -5.89 22.33
C GLY A 60 -0.71 -6.85 21.48
N ASP A 61 -2.02 -6.88 21.68
CA ASP A 61 -2.93 -7.71 20.87
C ASP A 61 -2.98 -7.23 19.42
N TYR A 62 -2.79 -8.15 18.47
CA TYR A 62 -2.87 -7.85 17.04
C TYR A 62 -3.34 -9.03 16.22
N TYR A 63 -4.01 -8.73 15.11
CA TYR A 63 -4.24 -9.67 14.01
C TYR A 63 -3.32 -9.30 12.84
N TRP A 64 -2.92 -10.29 12.05
CA TRP A 64 -2.25 -10.04 10.78
C TRP A 64 -2.68 -11.03 9.71
N GLU A 65 -2.64 -10.58 8.46
CA GLU A 65 -2.80 -11.46 7.31
C GLU A 65 -1.98 -10.98 6.11
N ILE A 66 -1.63 -11.92 5.24
CA ILE A 66 -1.07 -11.71 3.91
C ILE A 66 -1.90 -12.55 2.95
N GLY A 67 -2.28 -11.97 1.82
CA GLY A 67 -3.07 -12.63 0.81
C GLY A 67 -2.78 -12.14 -0.60
N ASP A 68 -3.54 -12.64 -1.55
CA ASP A 68 -3.50 -12.27 -2.96
C ASP A 68 -4.92 -12.01 -3.51
N ALA A 69 -5.05 -11.90 -4.84
CA ALA A 69 -6.34 -11.73 -5.52
C ALA A 69 -7.38 -12.82 -5.18
N GLY A 70 -6.91 -14.04 -4.87
CA GLY A 70 -7.72 -15.22 -4.60
C GLY A 70 -8.19 -15.34 -3.16
N GLY A 71 -7.42 -14.84 -2.18
CA GLY A 71 -7.82 -14.90 -0.78
C GLY A 71 -6.70 -14.64 0.21
N VAL A 72 -6.92 -15.07 1.45
CA VAL A 72 -5.88 -15.09 2.49
C VAL A 72 -4.93 -16.27 2.22
N LEU A 73 -3.63 -16.00 2.19
CA LEU A 73 -2.59 -17.04 2.05
C LEU A 73 -2.07 -17.48 3.43
N MET A 74 -1.95 -16.51 4.34
CA MET A 74 -1.52 -16.73 5.71
C MET A 74 -2.08 -15.65 6.62
N HIS A 75 -2.37 -16.03 7.86
CA HIS A 75 -2.79 -15.12 8.90
C HIS A 75 -2.31 -15.64 10.25
N GLY A 76 -2.42 -14.78 11.25
CA GLY A 76 -2.16 -15.11 12.64
C GLY A 76 -2.65 -14.03 13.57
N GLN A 77 -2.56 -14.31 14.86
CA GLN A 77 -3.01 -13.41 15.91
C GLN A 77 -2.09 -13.54 17.12
N HIS A 78 -1.83 -12.42 17.78
CA HIS A 78 -1.23 -12.37 19.11
C HIS A 78 -2.26 -11.83 20.10
N GLY A 79 -2.42 -12.49 21.25
CA GLY A 79 -3.49 -12.21 22.19
C GLY A 79 -4.85 -12.72 21.71
N GLN A 80 -5.94 -12.26 22.33
CA GLN A 80 -7.30 -12.78 22.09
C GLN A 80 -8.30 -11.69 21.66
N ARG A 81 -7.92 -10.41 21.69
CA ARG A 81 -8.87 -9.29 21.53
C ARG A 81 -9.10 -8.85 20.08
N ILE A 82 -8.14 -9.08 19.19
CA ILE A 82 -8.16 -8.61 17.80
C ILE A 82 -8.02 -9.82 16.88
N GLY A 83 -9.08 -10.18 16.17
CA GLY A 83 -9.10 -11.25 15.17
C GLY A 83 -9.78 -10.81 13.87
N ALA A 84 -9.92 -11.72 12.90
CA ALA A 84 -10.38 -11.41 11.54
C ALA A 84 -11.75 -10.70 11.47
N ASP A 85 -12.66 -11.02 12.41
CA ASP A 85 -14.02 -10.47 12.47
C ASP A 85 -14.19 -9.36 13.52
N LYS A 86 -13.10 -8.97 14.19
CA LYS A 86 -13.17 -7.91 15.19
C LYS A 86 -13.36 -6.56 14.51
N THR A 87 -14.48 -5.89 14.77
CA THR A 87 -14.64 -4.49 14.36
C THR A 87 -13.63 -3.61 15.11
N VAL A 88 -12.89 -2.80 14.35
CA VAL A 88 -11.90 -1.83 14.84
C VAL A 88 -12.11 -0.48 14.18
N ARG A 89 -11.61 0.59 14.81
CA ARG A 89 -11.48 1.91 14.17
C ARG A 89 -10.36 1.90 13.14
N LEU A 90 -10.72 2.26 11.91
CA LEU A 90 -9.78 2.36 10.80
C LEU A 90 -8.96 3.66 10.86
N ALA A 91 -9.50 4.72 11.49
CA ALA A 91 -8.88 6.04 11.53
C ALA A 91 -8.44 6.46 10.11
N SER A 92 -7.24 6.99 9.94
CA SER A 92 -6.72 7.42 8.62
C SER A 92 -6.72 6.36 7.51
N ALA A 93 -6.84 5.07 7.81
CA ALA A 93 -7.02 4.06 6.76
C ALA A 93 -8.35 4.24 5.99
N SER A 94 -9.34 4.92 6.59
CA SER A 94 -10.58 5.36 5.93
C SER A 94 -10.32 6.11 4.62
N LYS A 95 -9.22 6.87 4.55
CA LYS A 95 -8.84 7.64 3.37
C LYS A 95 -8.75 6.76 2.13
N TRP A 96 -8.15 5.56 2.24
CA TRP A 96 -7.97 4.72 1.04
C TRP A 96 -9.31 4.23 0.49
N VAL A 97 -10.23 3.86 1.39
CA VAL A 97 -11.61 3.50 1.03
C VAL A 97 -12.33 4.70 0.42
N PHE A 98 -12.18 5.90 1.00
CA PHE A 98 -12.77 7.13 0.47
C PHE A 98 -12.18 7.51 -0.91
N GLY A 99 -10.88 7.34 -1.12
CA GLY A 99 -10.24 7.53 -2.41
C GLY A 99 -10.80 6.59 -3.48
N ALA A 100 -11.06 5.34 -3.12
CA ALA A 100 -11.72 4.40 -4.03
C ALA A 100 -13.14 4.87 -4.37
N TYR A 101 -13.91 5.30 -3.37
CA TYR A 101 -15.25 5.84 -3.55
C TYR A 101 -15.27 7.01 -4.56
N VAL A 102 -14.41 8.01 -4.39
CA VAL A 102 -14.36 9.18 -5.29
C VAL A 102 -13.95 8.76 -6.70
N VAL A 103 -12.95 7.89 -6.83
CA VAL A 103 -12.47 7.40 -8.13
C VAL A 103 -13.55 6.60 -8.86
N GLU A 104 -14.31 5.75 -8.16
CA GLU A 104 -15.43 5.03 -8.76
C GLU A 104 -16.56 5.97 -9.16
N ARG A 105 -16.91 6.95 -8.31
CA ARG A 105 -17.94 7.96 -8.61
C ARG A 105 -17.58 8.78 -9.84
N ALA A 106 -16.32 9.16 -9.98
CA ALA A 106 -15.78 9.87 -11.14
C ALA A 106 -15.49 8.95 -12.35
N GLN A 107 -15.78 7.64 -12.25
CA GLN A 107 -15.50 6.64 -13.28
C GLN A 107 -14.03 6.61 -13.72
N GLY A 108 -13.11 6.97 -12.83
CA GLY A 108 -11.66 7.09 -13.09
C GLY A 108 -11.25 8.38 -13.81
N LYS A 109 -12.18 9.30 -14.07
CA LYS A 109 -11.91 10.59 -14.73
C LYS A 109 -12.00 11.73 -13.71
N LEU A 110 -11.00 11.80 -12.84
CA LEU A 110 -10.94 12.81 -11.79
C LEU A 110 -10.69 14.21 -12.36
N THR A 111 -11.38 15.19 -11.81
CA THR A 111 -11.10 16.61 -11.98
C THR A 111 -9.82 17.00 -11.23
N LYS A 112 -9.27 18.18 -11.58
CA LYS A 112 -8.11 18.72 -10.86
C LYS A 112 -8.41 18.93 -9.36
N ALA A 113 -9.61 19.41 -9.03
CA ALA A 113 -10.00 19.66 -7.64
C ALA A 113 -10.09 18.37 -6.83
N GLU A 114 -10.63 17.29 -7.41
CA GLU A 114 -10.64 15.96 -6.77
C GLU A 114 -9.23 15.42 -6.58
N ILE A 115 -8.36 15.52 -7.60
CA ILE A 115 -6.96 15.10 -7.47
C ILE A 115 -6.28 15.91 -6.36
N ASP A 116 -6.44 17.24 -6.33
CA ASP A 116 -5.81 18.07 -5.31
C ASP A 116 -6.33 17.76 -3.90
N ALA A 117 -7.62 17.46 -3.73
CA ALA A 117 -8.15 17.05 -2.44
C ALA A 117 -7.63 15.66 -2.02
N LEU A 118 -7.72 14.66 -2.90
CA LEU A 118 -7.25 13.29 -2.63
C LEU A 118 -5.73 13.20 -2.44
N THR A 119 -4.98 14.19 -2.92
CA THR A 119 -3.52 14.28 -2.73
C THR A 119 -3.12 15.26 -1.61
N MET A 120 -4.07 15.72 -0.78
CA MET A 120 -3.83 16.61 0.38
C MET A 120 -3.26 17.99 0.00
N ARG A 121 -3.74 18.58 -1.11
CA ARG A 121 -3.26 19.83 -1.70
C ARG A 121 -4.34 20.88 -1.94
N SER A 122 -5.57 20.65 -1.45
CA SER A 122 -6.67 21.60 -1.66
C SER A 122 -6.64 22.83 -0.74
N GLY A 123 -5.69 22.91 0.21
CA GLY A 123 -5.58 24.00 1.19
C GLY A 123 -6.57 23.94 2.37
N TYR A 124 -7.39 22.90 2.47
CA TYR A 124 -8.27 22.65 3.63
C TYR A 124 -7.60 21.69 4.62
N ASP A 125 -6.68 22.21 5.41
CA ASP A 125 -5.84 21.42 6.31
C ASP A 125 -6.04 21.71 7.80
N GLY A 126 -7.19 22.30 8.15
CA GLY A 126 -7.55 22.70 9.50
C GLY A 126 -8.43 21.72 10.30
N LEU A 127 -8.83 20.57 9.72
CA LEU A 127 -9.76 19.66 10.38
C LEU A 127 -9.14 18.99 11.61
N ASN A 128 -9.81 19.16 12.74
CA ASN A 128 -9.58 18.44 13.97
C ASN A 128 -10.67 17.38 14.15
N PRO A 129 -10.34 16.08 13.98
CA PRO A 129 -11.33 15.00 14.04
C PRO A 129 -11.96 14.84 15.42
N LEU A 130 -11.29 15.28 16.49
CA LEU A 130 -11.80 15.20 17.86
C LEU A 130 -12.97 16.17 18.11
N GLN A 131 -13.14 17.18 17.24
CA GLN A 131 -14.27 18.11 17.34
C GLN A 131 -15.53 17.55 16.69
N CYS A 132 -15.42 16.60 15.77
CA CYS A 132 -16.56 16.03 15.07
C CYS A 132 -17.30 15.02 15.95
N ASN A 133 -18.59 15.26 16.13
CA ASN A 133 -19.48 14.38 16.87
C ASN A 133 -20.02 13.28 15.95
N ARG A 134 -20.25 12.08 16.48
CA ARG A 134 -20.88 10.97 15.74
C ARG A 134 -22.27 11.32 15.17
N ASN A 135 -22.97 12.28 15.79
CA ASN A 135 -24.29 12.75 15.37
C ASN A 135 -24.24 13.98 14.46
N ASP A 136 -23.04 14.42 14.05
CA ASP A 136 -22.92 15.50 13.08
C ASP A 136 -23.36 15.05 11.67
N THR A 137 -23.56 16.03 10.80
CA THR A 137 -23.46 15.84 9.36
C THR A 137 -22.05 16.16 8.89
N VAL A 138 -21.74 15.85 7.63
CA VAL A 138 -20.46 16.26 7.00
C VAL A 138 -20.24 17.76 7.14
N GLN A 139 -21.27 18.58 6.88
CA GLN A 139 -21.20 20.03 6.99
C GLN A 139 -21.08 20.48 8.44
N SER A 140 -21.87 19.93 9.37
CA SER A 140 -21.81 20.40 10.76
C SER A 140 -20.48 20.05 11.43
N CYS A 141 -19.84 18.92 11.08
CA CYS A 141 -18.47 18.61 11.47
C CYS A 141 -17.46 19.61 10.86
N PHE A 142 -17.63 19.99 9.60
CA PHE A 142 -16.76 20.95 8.92
C PHE A 142 -16.87 22.38 9.48
N ASP A 143 -18.05 22.78 9.95
CA ASP A 143 -18.28 24.12 10.51
C ASP A 143 -17.80 24.27 11.97
N ARG A 144 -17.35 23.19 12.60
CA ARG A 144 -16.85 23.24 13.99
C ARG A 144 -15.48 23.86 14.08
N GLY A 145 -15.35 24.82 15.00
CA GLY A 145 -14.08 25.41 15.38
C GLY A 145 -13.35 25.98 14.17
N ARG A 146 -12.23 25.36 13.80
CA ARG A 146 -11.40 25.76 12.65
C ARG A 146 -11.40 24.74 11.52
N ASN A 147 -12.29 23.74 11.55
CA ASN A 147 -12.28 22.63 10.59
C ASN A 147 -12.44 23.09 9.14
N SER A 148 -13.21 24.14 8.90
CA SER A 148 -13.44 24.74 7.58
C SER A 148 -12.36 25.73 7.14
N THR A 149 -11.31 25.94 7.93
CA THR A 149 -10.25 26.91 7.60
C THR A 149 -9.62 26.54 6.27
N PHE A 150 -9.70 27.47 5.32
CA PHE A 150 -8.96 27.42 4.07
C PHE A 150 -7.67 28.23 4.20
N THR A 151 -6.56 27.62 3.81
CA THR A 151 -5.23 28.25 3.84
C THR A 151 -4.73 28.48 2.41
N PRO A 152 -4.86 29.69 1.83
CA PRO A 152 -4.49 29.96 0.43
C PRO A 152 -3.04 29.59 0.09
N GLY A 153 -2.11 29.83 1.01
CA GLY A 153 -0.68 29.53 0.83
C GLY A 153 -0.34 28.03 0.81
N HIS A 154 -1.30 27.15 1.11
CA HIS A 154 -1.14 25.69 1.07
C HIS A 154 -1.78 25.05 -0.16
N VAL A 155 -2.48 25.83 -1.00
CA VAL A 155 -3.03 25.31 -2.26
C VAL A 155 -1.90 24.80 -3.16
N GLY A 156 -2.06 23.59 -3.67
CA GLY A 156 -1.06 22.91 -4.50
C GLY A 156 0.13 22.35 -3.72
N ARG A 157 0.17 22.52 -2.39
CA ARG A 157 1.24 22.02 -1.51
C ARG A 157 0.70 20.91 -0.62
N PHE A 158 1.46 19.84 -0.44
CA PHE A 158 1.06 18.71 0.40
C PHE A 158 0.98 19.15 1.87
N SER A 159 -0.19 19.01 2.49
CA SER A 159 -0.38 19.23 3.92
C SER A 159 -1.37 18.18 4.45
N TYR A 160 -0.87 17.17 5.17
CA TYR A 160 -1.71 16.04 5.54
C TYR A 160 -2.80 16.41 6.56
N ASN A 161 -4.08 16.30 6.16
CA ASN A 161 -5.21 16.56 7.03
C ASN A 161 -6.53 16.00 6.48
N GLY A 162 -7.53 15.72 7.34
CA GLY A 162 -8.83 15.22 6.88
C GLY A 162 -9.75 16.26 6.22
N GLY A 163 -9.45 17.55 6.35
CA GLY A 163 -10.28 18.65 5.84
C GLY A 163 -10.39 18.66 4.32
N HIS A 164 -9.35 18.18 3.62
CA HIS A 164 -9.37 18.02 2.16
C HIS A 164 -10.52 17.11 1.71
N ASP A 165 -10.64 15.95 2.35
CA ASP A 165 -11.68 14.98 2.08
C ASP A 165 -13.05 15.47 2.55
N GLN A 166 -13.12 16.14 3.70
CA GLN A 166 -14.36 16.71 4.24
C GLN A 166 -14.96 17.73 3.26
N LYS A 167 -14.14 18.68 2.79
CA LYS A 167 -14.56 19.69 1.82
C LYS A 167 -14.96 19.06 0.49
N LEU A 168 -14.18 18.09 -0.01
CA LEU A 168 -14.51 17.38 -1.23
C LEU A 168 -15.88 16.70 -1.13
N LEU A 169 -16.17 16.04 -0.02
CA LEU A 169 -17.45 15.37 0.18
C LEU A 169 -18.63 16.34 0.21
N ILE A 170 -18.44 17.55 0.76
CA ILE A 170 -19.42 18.65 0.69
C ILE A 170 -19.65 19.06 -0.77
N ASP A 171 -18.58 19.26 -1.54
CA ASP A 171 -18.65 19.69 -2.94
C ASP A 171 -19.30 18.64 -3.85
N LEU A 172 -19.21 17.36 -3.47
CA LEU A 172 -19.91 16.25 -4.12
C LEU A 172 -21.41 16.19 -3.76
N GLY A 173 -21.91 17.10 -2.92
CA GLY A 173 -23.32 17.24 -2.54
C GLY A 173 -23.70 16.55 -1.23
N PHE A 174 -22.75 16.05 -0.45
CA PHE A 174 -23.03 15.25 0.76
C PHE A 174 -22.91 16.03 2.08
N GLY A 175 -22.93 17.37 2.04
CA GLY A 175 -22.84 18.18 3.27
C GLY A 175 -23.90 17.85 4.31
N ARG A 176 -25.11 17.44 3.90
CA ARG A 176 -26.21 17.06 4.82
C ARG A 176 -26.15 15.61 5.29
N ALA A 177 -25.27 14.78 4.74
CA ALA A 177 -25.19 13.37 5.10
C ALA A 177 -24.62 13.21 6.51
N ASP A 178 -25.24 12.37 7.31
CA ASP A 178 -24.68 11.86 8.56
C ASP A 178 -23.92 10.55 8.31
N ALA A 179 -23.43 9.91 9.37
CA ALA A 179 -22.70 8.65 9.25
C ALA A 179 -23.53 7.50 8.62
N ALA A 180 -24.84 7.46 8.85
CA ALA A 180 -25.70 6.43 8.28
C ALA A 180 -25.87 6.66 6.77
N ALA A 181 -26.25 7.87 6.36
CA ALA A 181 -26.39 8.24 4.95
C ALA A 181 -25.09 8.06 4.15
N LEU A 182 -23.94 8.37 4.75
CA LEU A 182 -22.64 8.11 4.11
C LEU A 182 -22.32 6.62 3.99
N THR A 183 -22.75 5.80 4.94
CA THR A 183 -22.58 4.35 4.86
C THR A 183 -23.40 3.78 3.71
N ASP A 184 -24.67 4.20 3.60
CA ASP A 184 -25.55 3.78 2.51
C ASP A 184 -24.99 4.21 1.14
N GLU A 185 -24.46 5.42 1.04
CA GLU A 185 -23.81 5.91 -0.19
C GLU A 185 -22.53 5.12 -0.53
N LEU A 186 -21.72 4.80 0.48
CA LEU A 186 -20.50 4.01 0.30
C LEU A 186 -20.83 2.63 -0.26
N ASP A 187 -21.80 1.94 0.33
CA ASP A 187 -22.27 0.64 -0.16
C ASP A 187 -22.91 0.78 -1.55
N ARG A 188 -23.75 1.80 -1.78
CA ARG A 188 -24.35 2.06 -3.10
C ARG A 188 -23.29 2.16 -4.19
N GLN A 189 -22.16 2.83 -3.93
CA GLN A 189 -21.10 3.03 -4.90
C GLN A 189 -20.13 1.85 -5.00
N LEU A 190 -19.61 1.36 -3.87
CA LEU A 190 -18.50 0.39 -3.81
C LEU A 190 -18.96 -1.08 -3.73
N ALA A 191 -20.14 -1.38 -3.18
CA ALA A 191 -20.69 -2.74 -3.19
C ALA A 191 -21.39 -3.11 -4.50
N ASN A 192 -21.80 -2.09 -5.28
CA ASN A 192 -22.53 -2.26 -6.54
C ASN A 192 -21.74 -1.77 -7.76
N THR A 193 -20.41 -1.69 -7.66
CA THR A 193 -19.56 -1.39 -8.82
C THR A 193 -19.80 -2.45 -9.91
N PRO A 194 -20.05 -2.06 -11.18
CA PRO A 194 -20.26 -3.02 -12.26
C PRO A 194 -19.07 -3.96 -12.45
N GLY A 195 -19.33 -5.26 -12.54
CA GLY A 195 -18.28 -6.29 -12.74
C GLY A 195 -17.66 -6.85 -11.46
N LEU A 196 -18.18 -6.49 -10.27
CA LEU A 196 -17.80 -7.17 -9.03
C LEU A 196 -18.25 -8.64 -9.04
N ARG A 197 -17.34 -9.53 -8.65
CA ARG A 197 -17.62 -10.98 -8.53
C ARG A 197 -18.68 -11.30 -7.48
N ASP A 198 -18.81 -10.43 -6.48
CA ASP A 198 -19.67 -10.53 -5.32
C ASP A 198 -20.52 -9.25 -5.14
N ALA A 199 -21.03 -8.72 -6.27
CA ALA A 199 -21.88 -7.54 -6.29
C ALA A 199 -23.12 -7.70 -5.39
N GLY A 200 -23.52 -6.62 -4.71
CA GLY A 200 -24.72 -6.56 -3.89
C GLY A 200 -24.56 -7.01 -2.44
N LEU A 201 -23.39 -7.50 -2.04
CA LEU A 201 -23.05 -7.69 -0.62
C LEU A 201 -22.43 -6.41 -0.04
N PRO A 202 -22.86 -5.93 1.14
CA PRO A 202 -22.27 -4.77 1.79
C PRO A 202 -20.74 -4.88 1.91
N LEU A 203 -20.03 -3.75 1.81
CA LEU A 203 -18.56 -3.72 1.91
C LEU A 203 -18.07 -4.19 3.29
N GLY A 204 -18.91 -4.14 4.32
CA GLY A 204 -18.53 -4.45 5.71
C GLY A 204 -17.64 -3.38 6.36
N ILE A 205 -17.50 -2.23 5.71
CA ILE A 205 -16.85 -1.02 6.21
C ILE A 205 -17.91 0.08 6.25
N ARG A 206 -18.04 0.78 7.38
CA ARG A 206 -19.06 1.79 7.58
C ARG A 206 -18.56 3.00 8.35
N TYR A 207 -19.26 4.11 8.23
CA TYR A 207 -18.97 5.30 9.02
C TYR A 207 -19.49 5.14 10.46
N LEU A 208 -18.64 5.48 11.42
CA LEU A 208 -18.98 5.71 12.82
C LEU A 208 -19.21 7.20 13.10
N ALA A 209 -18.54 8.07 12.33
CA ALA A 209 -18.69 9.52 12.34
C ALA A 209 -18.64 10.04 10.89
N PRO A 210 -19.24 11.21 10.57
CA PRO A 210 -19.33 11.75 9.21
C PRO A 210 -18.00 12.38 8.74
N GLU A 211 -16.89 11.65 8.89
CA GLU A 211 -15.54 12.07 8.56
C GLU A 211 -14.93 11.09 7.53
N PRO A 212 -14.89 11.40 6.22
CA PRO A 212 -14.33 10.54 5.17
C PRO A 212 -12.89 10.09 5.45
N ALA A 213 -12.11 10.98 6.06
CA ALA A 213 -10.69 10.79 6.27
C ALA A 213 -10.33 9.93 7.50
N GLY A 214 -11.28 9.63 8.38
CA GLY A 214 -10.96 9.08 9.71
C GLY A 214 -12.08 8.33 10.42
N GLY A 215 -13.32 8.54 10.02
CA GLY A 215 -14.52 8.14 10.75
C GLY A 215 -15.00 6.72 10.51
N MET A 216 -14.30 5.89 9.72
CA MET A 216 -14.77 4.53 9.43
C MET A 216 -14.35 3.50 10.47
N ILE A 217 -15.18 2.48 10.60
CA ILE A 217 -14.90 1.23 11.29
C ILE A 217 -15.10 0.05 10.34
N GLY A 218 -14.40 -1.05 10.58
CA GLY A 218 -14.52 -2.27 9.79
C GLY A 218 -13.84 -3.44 10.47
N THR A 219 -14.01 -4.64 9.91
CA THR A 219 -13.25 -5.83 10.33
C THR A 219 -12.04 -6.02 9.43
N PRO A 220 -10.97 -6.70 9.89
CA PRO A 220 -9.89 -7.15 9.02
C PRO A 220 -10.40 -7.89 7.78
N ALA A 221 -11.36 -8.80 7.93
CA ALA A 221 -11.93 -9.56 6.82
C ALA A 221 -12.57 -8.67 5.73
N ALA A 222 -13.34 -7.65 6.14
CA ALA A 222 -13.96 -6.67 5.24
C ALA A 222 -12.90 -5.81 4.54
N TYR A 223 -11.89 -5.35 5.26
CA TYR A 223 -10.80 -4.57 4.66
C TYR A 223 -9.93 -5.42 3.72
N GLY A 224 -9.73 -6.70 4.04
CA GLY A 224 -9.06 -7.66 3.15
C GLY A 224 -9.82 -7.84 1.84
N GLN A 225 -11.16 -7.91 1.89
CA GLN A 225 -11.98 -7.89 0.68
C GLN A 225 -11.78 -6.62 -0.14
N PHE A 226 -11.80 -5.45 0.50
CA PHE A 226 -11.50 -4.17 -0.16
C PHE A 226 -10.14 -4.18 -0.90
N LEU A 227 -9.08 -4.66 -0.23
CA LEU A 227 -7.74 -4.77 -0.84
C LEU A 227 -7.70 -5.75 -2.01
N ARG A 228 -8.39 -6.90 -1.90
CA ARG A 228 -8.52 -7.87 -3.00
C ARG A 228 -9.24 -7.27 -4.20
N ARG A 229 -10.30 -6.47 -3.99
CA ARG A 229 -11.00 -5.77 -5.07
C ARG A 229 -10.09 -4.76 -5.79
N LEU A 230 -9.21 -4.06 -5.07
CA LEU A 230 -8.17 -3.22 -5.68
C LEU A 230 -7.20 -4.05 -6.54
N ILE A 231 -6.66 -5.13 -5.98
CA ILE A 231 -5.70 -6.01 -6.69
C ILE A 231 -6.32 -6.63 -7.95
N ARG A 232 -7.58 -7.08 -7.87
CA ARG A 232 -8.30 -7.66 -9.02
C ARG A 232 -8.65 -6.63 -10.11
N GLY A 233 -8.41 -5.34 -9.86
CA GLY A 233 -8.83 -4.27 -10.76
C GLY A 233 -10.35 -4.11 -10.83
N GLU A 234 -11.06 -4.65 -9.84
CA GLU A 234 -12.51 -4.50 -9.68
C GLU A 234 -12.87 -3.05 -9.33
N TYR A 235 -12.02 -2.39 -8.54
CA TYR A 235 -12.00 -0.94 -8.40
C TYR A 235 -11.01 -0.31 -9.39
N ARG A 236 -11.45 0.72 -10.11
CA ARG A 236 -10.65 1.60 -10.97
C ARG A 236 -9.44 2.17 -10.22
N LEU A 237 -9.58 2.49 -8.92
CA LEU A 237 -8.43 2.92 -8.13
C LEU A 237 -7.28 1.90 -8.13
N GLY A 238 -7.57 0.60 -8.18
CA GLY A 238 -6.56 -0.45 -8.28
C GLY A 238 -5.65 -0.29 -9.50
N ARG A 239 -6.24 0.07 -10.64
CA ARG A 239 -5.50 0.39 -11.88
C ARG A 239 -4.72 1.70 -11.81
N MET A 240 -5.12 2.61 -10.92
CA MET A 240 -4.51 3.91 -10.71
C MET A 240 -3.49 3.94 -9.56
N LEU A 241 -3.25 2.83 -8.86
CA LEU A 241 -2.20 2.76 -7.83
C LEU A 241 -0.84 3.17 -8.41
N GLY A 242 -0.22 4.17 -7.78
CA GLY A 242 1.03 4.81 -8.18
C GLY A 242 0.87 6.07 -9.04
N GLN A 243 -0.35 6.39 -9.51
CA GLN A 243 -0.62 7.62 -10.25
C GLN A 243 -0.84 8.80 -9.32
N HIS A 244 -0.55 10.01 -9.81
CA HIS A 244 -0.70 11.28 -9.07
C HIS A 244 0.11 11.35 -7.76
N ALA A 245 1.23 10.64 -7.70
CA ALA A 245 2.14 10.71 -6.57
C ALA A 245 2.70 12.13 -6.37
N VAL A 246 2.76 12.57 -5.12
CA VAL A 246 3.33 13.86 -4.70
C VAL A 246 4.31 13.65 -3.56
N CYS A 247 5.39 14.44 -3.54
CA CYS A 247 6.35 14.41 -2.44
C CYS A 247 5.75 15.02 -1.17
N THR A 248 6.16 14.50 -0.01
CA THR A 248 5.51 14.83 1.28
C THR A 248 6.45 15.37 2.34
N GLU A 249 7.78 15.29 2.12
CA GLU A 249 8.80 15.63 3.12
C GLU A 249 9.23 17.11 2.99
N PRO A 250 8.84 18.02 3.90
CA PRO A 250 9.16 19.45 3.77
C PRO A 250 10.66 19.76 3.71
N GLY A 251 11.50 18.91 4.32
CA GLY A 251 12.95 19.07 4.28
C GLY A 251 13.57 18.89 2.88
N THR A 252 12.90 18.16 1.99
CA THR A 252 13.40 17.84 0.63
C THR A 252 12.43 18.21 -0.49
N CYS A 253 11.19 18.55 -0.14
CA CYS A 253 10.09 18.89 -1.04
C CYS A 253 9.54 20.28 -0.69
N PRO A 254 9.92 21.34 -1.43
CA PRO A 254 9.41 22.71 -1.18
C PRO A 254 7.88 22.83 -1.29
N THR A 255 7.27 21.92 -2.05
CA THR A 255 5.82 21.79 -2.22
C THR A 255 5.16 20.94 -1.13
N ALA A 256 5.85 20.62 -0.04
CA ALA A 256 5.26 20.03 1.16
C ALA A 256 5.28 21.01 2.34
N VAL A 257 4.27 20.88 3.21
CA VAL A 257 4.05 21.72 4.39
C VAL A 257 4.10 20.88 5.66
N SER A 258 3.34 19.78 5.70
CA SER A 258 3.22 18.93 6.89
C SER A 258 2.95 17.48 6.52
N THR A 259 3.66 16.56 7.16
CA THR A 259 3.49 15.11 6.98
C THR A 259 3.55 14.36 8.32
N PRO A 260 2.68 13.37 8.56
CA PRO A 260 2.77 12.47 9.70
C PRO A 260 3.63 11.23 9.40
N ALA A 261 4.08 11.04 8.14
CA ALA A 261 4.91 9.92 7.76
C ALA A 261 6.27 10.01 8.47
N SER A 262 6.80 8.87 8.92
CA SER A 262 8.12 8.82 9.58
C SER A 262 9.28 8.76 8.59
N LEU A 263 8.99 8.61 7.31
CA LEU A 263 9.92 8.44 6.20
C LEU A 263 9.41 9.26 5.01
N PRO A 264 10.28 9.65 4.07
CA PRO A 264 9.93 10.52 2.94
C PRO A 264 9.18 9.73 1.85
N TRP A 265 8.03 9.18 2.22
CA TRP A 265 7.10 8.49 1.32
C TRP A 265 6.39 9.49 0.40
N HIS A 266 5.98 9.04 -0.77
CA HIS A 266 5.02 9.80 -1.55
C HIS A 266 3.59 9.58 -1.06
N TYR A 267 2.71 10.53 -1.37
CA TYR A 267 1.26 10.38 -1.20
C TYR A 267 0.58 10.44 -2.57
N ALA A 268 -0.52 9.73 -2.74
CA ALA A 268 -1.29 9.73 -3.97
C ALA A 268 -2.77 9.91 -3.64
N LEU A 269 -3.67 9.27 -4.37
CA LEU A 269 -5.12 9.39 -4.23
C LEU A 269 -5.61 8.74 -2.92
N ASN A 270 -5.31 9.38 -1.78
CA ASN A 270 -5.62 8.98 -0.42
C ASN A 270 -4.91 7.74 0.15
N TYR A 271 -3.72 7.45 -0.35
CA TYR A 271 -2.83 6.40 0.16
C TYR A 271 -1.36 6.83 0.05
N TRP A 272 -0.51 6.23 0.87
CA TRP A 272 0.95 6.36 0.85
C TRP A 272 1.59 5.41 -0.15
N ILE A 273 2.74 5.81 -0.67
CA ILE A 273 3.64 4.96 -1.45
C ILE A 273 4.96 4.91 -0.67
N GLU A 274 5.35 3.72 -0.21
CA GLU A 274 6.51 3.52 0.67
C GLU A 274 7.81 3.40 -0.13
N ASP A 275 8.11 4.43 -0.92
CA ASP A 275 9.16 4.50 -1.95
C ASP A 275 10.37 5.38 -1.59
N HIS A 276 10.52 5.71 -0.31
CA HIS A 276 11.77 6.27 0.22
C HIS A 276 12.99 5.40 -0.17
N PRO A 277 14.23 5.94 -0.15
CA PRO A 277 15.43 5.13 -0.36
C PRO A 277 15.48 3.92 0.58
N GLY A 278 15.51 2.71 0.02
CA GLY A 278 15.45 1.45 0.78
C GLY A 278 14.03 0.89 1.03
N GLY A 279 13.00 1.63 0.62
CA GLY A 279 11.61 1.18 0.60
C GLY A 279 11.31 0.19 -0.52
N ASP A 280 10.18 -0.50 -0.38
CA ASP A 280 9.73 -1.55 -1.31
C ASP A 280 8.61 -1.07 -2.26
N GLY A 281 8.25 0.21 -2.21
CA GLY A 281 7.24 0.82 -3.08
C GLY A 281 5.81 0.33 -2.81
N ALA A 282 5.55 -0.30 -1.65
CA ALA A 282 4.22 -0.74 -1.29
C ALA A 282 3.24 0.44 -1.16
N PHE A 283 1.98 0.20 -1.50
CA PHE A 283 0.89 1.14 -1.30
C PHE A 283 0.25 0.89 0.06
N SER A 284 0.05 1.89 0.90
CA SER A 284 -0.48 1.70 2.25
C SER A 284 -1.35 2.87 2.73
N SER A 285 -2.11 2.66 3.81
CA SER A 285 -2.84 3.76 4.46
C SER A 285 -3.02 3.47 5.95
N ALA A 286 -2.03 3.87 6.74
CA ALA A 286 -2.00 3.58 8.16
C ALA A 286 -3.01 4.43 8.96
N GLY A 287 -3.74 3.79 9.86
CA GLY A 287 -4.67 4.39 10.81
C GLY A 287 -4.02 4.67 12.16
N ALA A 288 -4.35 5.82 12.76
CA ALA A 288 -3.73 6.32 13.99
C ALA A 288 -3.60 5.29 15.13
N PHE A 289 -4.59 4.40 15.28
CA PHE A 289 -4.67 3.40 16.35
C PHE A 289 -3.89 2.10 16.09
N GLY A 290 -3.16 2.01 14.97
CA GLY A 290 -2.30 0.88 14.65
C GLY A 290 -2.82 -0.06 13.56
N PHE A 291 -3.96 0.26 12.93
CA PHE A 291 -4.42 -0.42 11.72
C PHE A 291 -3.50 -0.09 10.54
N TYR A 292 -2.92 -1.09 9.89
CA TYR A 292 -1.97 -0.89 8.80
C TYR A 292 -2.20 -1.88 7.66
N PRO A 293 -2.90 -1.47 6.58
CA PRO A 293 -3.06 -2.25 5.36
C PRO A 293 -2.00 -1.88 4.32
N TRP A 294 -1.67 -2.83 3.43
CA TRP A 294 -0.83 -2.56 2.28
C TRP A 294 -1.17 -3.43 1.06
N ILE A 295 -0.71 -2.98 -0.11
CA ILE A 295 -0.59 -3.76 -1.36
C ILE A 295 0.86 -3.65 -1.83
N THR A 296 1.48 -4.76 -2.24
CA THR A 296 2.85 -4.77 -2.77
C THR A 296 2.96 -3.97 -4.07
N ALA A 297 4.15 -3.43 -4.38
CA ALA A 297 4.36 -2.59 -5.58
C ALA A 297 3.97 -3.28 -6.90
N ASP A 298 4.18 -4.61 -6.98
CA ASP A 298 3.78 -5.46 -8.12
C ASP A 298 2.27 -5.75 -8.18
N LYS A 299 1.51 -5.27 -7.17
CA LYS A 299 0.07 -5.45 -6.99
C LYS A 299 -0.37 -6.91 -6.90
N ARG A 300 0.54 -7.83 -6.56
CA ARG A 300 0.23 -9.27 -6.46
C ARG A 300 -0.29 -9.68 -5.09
N HIS A 301 0.20 -9.03 -4.04
CA HIS A 301 -0.13 -9.40 -2.67
C HIS A 301 -0.65 -8.19 -1.90
N TYR A 302 -1.52 -8.45 -0.95
CA TYR A 302 -1.88 -7.49 0.09
C TYR A 302 -1.50 -8.08 1.45
N GLY A 303 -1.55 -7.22 2.46
CA GLY A 303 -1.62 -7.69 3.82
C GLY A 303 -2.07 -6.59 4.75
N MET A 304 -2.17 -6.94 6.01
CA MET A 304 -2.45 -6.00 7.07
C MET A 304 -1.86 -6.45 8.40
N LEU A 305 -1.52 -5.46 9.23
CA LEU A 305 -1.28 -5.62 10.65
C LEU A 305 -2.33 -4.77 11.37
N VAL A 306 -3.21 -5.43 12.11
CA VAL A 306 -4.41 -4.82 12.68
C VAL A 306 -4.27 -4.78 14.19
N ARG A 307 -4.29 -3.56 14.70
CA ARG A 307 -4.24 -3.22 16.12
C ARG A 307 -5.23 -2.10 16.38
N GLU A 308 -5.74 -2.04 17.61
CA GLU A 308 -6.52 -0.91 18.07
C GLU A 308 -6.03 -0.49 19.45
N THR A 309 -5.14 0.50 19.49
CA THR A 309 -4.57 1.05 20.71
C THR A 309 -4.56 2.58 20.66
N LEU A 310 -4.72 3.22 21.82
CA LEU A 310 -4.64 4.67 21.98
C LEU A 310 -3.20 5.17 22.19
N ALA A 311 -2.21 4.28 22.15
CA ALA A 311 -0.81 4.67 22.26
C ALA A 311 -0.44 5.69 21.15
N PRO A 312 0.26 6.79 21.50
CA PRO A 312 0.70 7.76 20.51
C PRO A 312 1.50 7.11 19.39
N ARG A 313 1.21 7.50 18.15
CA ARG A 313 1.92 7.00 16.95
C ARG A 313 1.90 5.47 16.82
N ALA A 314 0.83 4.80 17.27
CA ALA A 314 0.71 3.35 17.11
C ALA A 314 0.88 2.90 15.65
N TYR A 315 0.40 3.71 14.71
CA TYR A 315 0.58 3.51 13.26
C TYR A 315 2.05 3.38 12.85
N VAL A 316 2.98 4.15 13.43
CA VAL A 316 4.42 4.12 13.09
C VAL A 316 5.04 2.77 13.45
N ARG A 317 4.64 2.18 14.58
CA ARG A 317 5.12 0.84 14.95
C ARG A 317 4.54 -0.22 14.03
N SER A 318 3.25 -0.10 13.70
CA SER A 318 2.59 -1.04 12.78
C SER A 318 3.19 -0.98 11.37
N THR A 319 3.50 0.21 10.85
CA THR A 319 4.13 0.36 9.55
C THR A 319 5.55 -0.20 9.54
N ALA A 320 6.35 0.09 10.57
CA ALA A 320 7.72 -0.42 10.69
C ALA A 320 7.75 -1.97 10.76
N CYS A 321 6.90 -2.57 11.59
CA CYS A 321 6.78 -4.04 11.63
C CYS A 321 6.25 -4.61 10.30
N GLY A 322 5.21 -3.99 9.74
CA GLY A 322 4.61 -4.45 8.49
C GLY A 322 5.57 -4.40 7.29
N ALA A 323 6.47 -3.41 7.22
CA ALA A 323 7.54 -3.39 6.22
C ALA A 323 8.49 -4.60 6.36
N LEU A 324 8.86 -4.97 7.59
CA LEU A 324 9.65 -6.18 7.84
C LEU A 324 8.87 -7.45 7.50
N MET A 325 7.57 -7.52 7.80
CA MET A 325 6.72 -8.64 7.41
C MET A 325 6.66 -8.81 5.89
N ARG A 326 6.48 -7.73 5.13
CA ARG A 326 6.49 -7.76 3.66
C ARG A 326 7.81 -8.27 3.12
N ARG A 327 8.92 -7.76 3.64
CA ARG A 327 10.26 -8.18 3.23
C ARG A 327 10.51 -9.65 3.57
N ALA A 328 10.10 -10.10 4.76
CA ALA A 328 10.18 -11.50 5.16
C ALA A 328 9.36 -12.41 4.25
N PHE A 329 8.15 -11.99 3.90
CA PHE A 329 7.30 -12.70 2.97
C PHE A 329 7.92 -12.74 1.57
N ALA A 330 8.45 -11.63 1.06
CA ALA A 330 9.05 -11.55 -0.27
C ALA A 330 10.30 -12.44 -0.41
N GLU A 331 11.20 -12.37 0.57
CA GLU A 331 12.50 -13.07 0.54
C GLU A 331 12.43 -14.50 1.08
N GLY A 332 11.39 -14.86 1.82
CA GLY A 332 11.33 -16.13 2.56
C GLY A 332 12.38 -16.21 3.67
N ARG A 333 12.79 -15.07 4.24
CA ARG A 333 13.86 -14.97 5.24
C ARG A 333 13.45 -14.07 6.40
N PRO A 334 13.72 -14.45 7.66
CA PRO A 334 13.42 -13.59 8.81
C PRO A 334 14.15 -12.24 8.74
N GLN A 335 13.50 -11.17 9.18
CA GLN A 335 14.01 -9.80 9.14
C GLN A 335 14.36 -9.30 10.54
N HIS A 336 15.30 -10.00 11.17
CA HIS A 336 15.89 -9.66 12.46
C HIS A 336 17.36 -10.10 12.47
N PRO A 337 18.21 -9.53 13.34
CA PRO A 337 19.58 -10.02 13.51
C PRO A 337 19.57 -11.54 13.85
N PRO A 338 20.54 -12.32 13.36
CA PRO A 338 20.72 -13.68 13.84
C PRO A 338 20.93 -13.66 15.36
N ALA A 339 20.44 -14.68 16.06
CA ALA A 339 20.74 -14.82 17.49
C ALA A 339 22.26 -14.89 17.66
N ASP A 340 22.83 -14.09 18.56
CA ASP A 340 24.24 -14.17 18.90
C ASP A 340 24.57 -15.60 19.34
N THR A 341 25.34 -16.32 18.54
CA THR A 341 25.87 -17.65 18.87
C THR A 341 27.14 -17.56 19.72
N SER A 342 27.33 -16.48 20.48
CA SER A 342 28.50 -16.25 21.34
C SER A 342 28.32 -16.77 22.78
N ALA A 343 27.62 -17.89 22.93
CA ALA A 343 27.57 -18.63 24.18
C ALA A 343 27.84 -20.11 23.88
N ASN A 344 29.13 -20.48 23.87
CA ASN A 344 29.70 -21.77 24.31
C ASN A 344 31.11 -21.94 23.73
N THR A 345 32.06 -21.21 24.31
CA THR A 345 33.42 -21.72 24.48
C THR A 345 33.73 -21.58 25.95
N GLU A 346 33.27 -22.55 26.74
CA GLU A 346 33.94 -22.88 28.00
C GLU A 346 35.40 -23.24 27.65
N PRO A 347 36.40 -22.65 28.33
CA PRO A 347 37.76 -23.14 28.22
C PRO A 347 37.80 -24.53 28.87
N ALA A 348 38.21 -25.53 28.10
CA ALA A 348 38.67 -26.79 28.69
C ALA A 348 39.96 -26.52 29.45
N ASP A 349 39.96 -26.91 30.73
CA ASP A 349 41.11 -26.89 31.64
C ASP A 349 42.35 -27.60 31.08
#